data_AF-A0A811L8E5-F1
#
_entry.id   AF-A0A811L8E5-F1
#
_cell.length_a   1.000
_cell.length_b   1.000
_cell.length_c   1.000
_cell.angle_alpha   90.00
_cell.angle_beta   90.00
_cell.angle_gamma   90.00
#
_symmetry.space_group_name_H-M   'P 1'
#
loop_
_entity.id
_entity.type
_entity.pdbx_description
1 polymer ?
#
loop_
_entity_poly.entity_id
_entity_poly.type
_entity_poly.pdbx_seq_one_letter_code
_entity_poly.pdbx_strand_id
1 'polypeptide(L)'
;MNVSTIFRTCLLALLSIECSVQSLACYDNEAGVVTTVESPDIKFCVVIPERVNDNGKIETASIFGIKKENIASTEQDKLTAMLSESNNGHSVVAVCMHEKYDMYKMVINSGVVNPKIAAQTLLAQEGASYIVRCVCNTDLCNKGSSIDEFYRSQRSV
;
A
#
# COMPACT_ATOMS: atom_id res chain seq x y z
N MET A 1 -56.69 -16.25 -3.55
CA MET A 1 -55.23 -16.05 -3.64
C MET A 1 -54.58 -17.03 -2.66
N ASN A 2 -53.71 -17.92 -3.17
CA ASN A 2 -53.21 -19.07 -2.41
C ASN A 2 -52.04 -18.69 -1.49
N VAL A 3 -52.17 -19.00 -0.20
CA VAL A 3 -51.18 -18.73 0.86
C VAL A 3 -49.80 -19.36 0.55
N SER A 4 -49.79 -20.44 -0.23
CA SER A 4 -48.56 -21.12 -0.69
C SER A 4 -47.67 -20.26 -1.61
N THR A 5 -48.25 -19.34 -2.39
CA THR A 5 -47.50 -18.51 -3.32
C THR A 5 -46.74 -17.38 -2.61
N ILE A 6 -47.26 -16.90 -1.47
CA ILE A 6 -46.67 -15.84 -0.65
C ILE A 6 -45.41 -16.35 0.07
N PHE A 7 -45.42 -17.60 0.52
CA PHE A 7 -44.28 -18.20 1.23
C PHE A 7 -43.06 -18.42 0.33
N ARG A 8 -43.27 -18.78 -0.95
CA ARG A 8 -42.18 -18.96 -1.93
C ARG A 8 -41.52 -17.65 -2.36
N THR A 9 -42.27 -16.55 -2.38
CA THR A 9 -41.71 -15.23 -2.72
C THR A 9 -40.91 -14.65 -1.56
N CYS A 10 -41.27 -14.96 -0.32
CA CYS A 10 -40.52 -14.51 0.87
C CYS A 10 -39.15 -15.20 1.02
N LEU A 11 -39.03 -16.48 0.62
CA LEU A 11 -37.78 -17.24 0.74
C LEU A 11 -36.69 -16.82 -0.28
N LEU A 12 -37.09 -16.23 -1.41
CA LEU A 12 -36.16 -15.70 -2.42
C LEU A 12 -35.64 -14.30 -2.09
N ALA A 13 -36.28 -13.57 -1.17
CA ALA A 13 -35.88 -12.23 -0.77
C ALA A 13 -34.80 -12.21 0.35
N LEU A 14 -34.54 -13.36 0.99
CA LEU A 14 -33.58 -13.49 2.10
C LEU A 14 -32.18 -14.01 1.67
N LEU A 15 -31.99 -14.32 0.39
CA LEU A 15 -30.73 -14.87 -0.14
C LEU A 15 -29.78 -13.83 -0.75
N SER A 16 -30.19 -12.57 -0.83
CA SER A 16 -29.29 -11.44 -1.12
C SER A 16 -28.63 -10.93 0.16
N ILE A 17 -27.93 -11.84 0.86
CA ILE A 17 -26.86 -11.43 1.78
C ILE A 17 -25.74 -10.95 0.87
N GLU A 18 -25.74 -9.65 0.58
CA GLU A 18 -24.66 -8.98 -0.12
C GLU A 18 -23.38 -9.25 0.68
N CYS A 19 -22.47 -10.01 0.08
CA CYS A 19 -21.10 -10.12 0.54
C CYS A 19 -20.55 -8.70 0.50
N SER A 20 -20.52 -8.01 1.63
CA SER A 20 -19.82 -6.74 1.77
C SER A 20 -18.35 -7.03 1.45
N VAL A 21 -17.92 -6.65 0.26
CA VAL A 21 -16.51 -6.65 -0.10
C VAL A 21 -15.86 -5.70 0.91
N GLN A 22 -15.19 -6.26 1.92
CA GLN A 22 -14.46 -5.46 2.91
C GLN A 22 -13.40 -4.67 2.13
N SER A 23 -13.66 -3.38 2.02
CA SER A 23 -12.79 -2.41 1.37
C SER A 23 -11.79 -1.93 2.41
N LEU A 24 -10.50 -1.98 2.09
CA LEU A 24 -9.46 -1.55 3.02
C LEU A 24 -9.44 -0.02 3.09
N ALA A 25 -9.50 0.53 4.30
CA ALA A 25 -9.36 1.97 4.53
C ALA A 25 -7.92 2.32 4.94
N CYS A 26 -7.34 3.36 4.34
CA CYS A 26 -6.00 3.84 4.65
C CYS A 26 -6.00 5.36 4.91
N TYR A 27 -5.02 5.85 5.67
CA TYR A 27 -4.69 7.27 5.67
C TYR A 27 -3.93 7.64 4.39
N ASP A 28 -4.22 8.83 3.87
CA ASP A 28 -3.59 9.41 2.68
C ASP A 28 -3.20 10.87 2.95
N ASN A 29 -1.98 11.26 2.60
CA ASN A 29 -1.53 12.64 2.69
C ASN A 29 -0.92 13.23 1.40
N GLU A 30 -1.19 12.65 0.23
CA GLU A 30 -0.67 13.14 -1.05
C GLU A 30 -1.09 14.59 -1.35
N ALA A 31 -2.28 15.01 -0.88
CA ALA A 31 -2.78 16.38 -1.02
C ALA A 31 -2.24 17.38 0.03
N GLY A 32 -1.27 16.97 0.85
CA GLY A 32 -0.77 17.77 1.98
C GLY A 32 -1.72 17.84 3.18
N VAL A 33 -2.83 17.12 3.14
CA VAL A 33 -3.80 16.98 4.24
C VAL A 33 -4.06 15.49 4.45
N VAL A 34 -4.07 15.06 5.72
CA VAL A 34 -4.41 13.68 6.06
C VAL A 34 -5.90 13.45 5.86
N THR A 35 -6.23 12.54 4.96
CA THR A 35 -7.60 12.08 4.67
C THR A 35 -7.68 10.56 4.80
N THR A 36 -8.90 10.03 4.84
CA THR A 36 -9.13 8.59 4.76
C THR A 36 -9.56 8.26 3.34
N VAL A 37 -8.87 7.31 2.73
CA VAL A 37 -9.23 6.73 1.43
C VAL A 37 -9.67 5.29 1.63
N GLU A 38 -10.78 4.93 1.01
CA GLU A 38 -11.35 3.58 1.09
C GLU A 38 -11.68 3.13 -0.33
N SER A 39 -11.14 1.98 -0.73
CA SER A 39 -11.42 1.40 -2.04
C SER A 39 -11.15 -0.10 -2.04
N PRO A 40 -11.99 -0.91 -2.72
CA PRO A 40 -11.79 -2.35 -2.83
C PRO A 40 -10.51 -2.72 -3.62
N ASP A 41 -9.95 -1.77 -4.37
CA ASP A 41 -8.72 -1.97 -5.14
C ASP A 41 -7.47 -1.80 -4.29
N ILE A 42 -7.58 -1.13 -3.13
CA ILE A 42 -6.48 -0.99 -2.18
C ILE A 42 -6.23 -2.34 -1.51
N LYS A 43 -4.96 -2.77 -1.50
CA LYS A 43 -4.52 -4.03 -0.89
C LYS A 43 -3.63 -3.84 0.32
N PHE A 44 -2.92 -2.72 0.38
CA PHE A 44 -2.02 -2.40 1.48
C PHE A 44 -2.08 -0.91 1.78
N CYS A 45 -2.03 -0.56 3.06
CA CYS A 45 -1.71 0.79 3.49
C CYS A 45 -0.21 0.92 3.71
N VAL A 46 0.33 2.09 3.42
CA VAL A 46 1.77 2.36 3.41
C VAL A 46 2.10 3.55 4.29
N VAL A 47 3.26 3.47 4.94
CA VAL A 47 4.00 4.60 5.52
C VAL A 47 5.42 4.58 4.97
N ILE A 48 5.86 5.71 4.43
CA ILE A 48 7.28 6.06 4.28
C ILE A 48 7.60 7.00 5.44
N PRO A 49 8.38 6.58 6.45
CA PRO A 49 8.63 7.36 7.65
C PRO A 49 9.32 8.70 7.38
N GLU A 50 9.18 9.62 8.33
CA GLU A 50 9.95 10.85 8.37
C GLU A 50 11.45 10.57 8.38
N ARG A 51 12.20 11.36 7.60
CA ARG A 51 13.67 11.27 7.56
C ARG A 51 14.31 12.65 7.45
N VAL A 52 15.53 12.76 7.96
CA VAL A 52 16.39 13.92 7.71
C VAL A 52 17.19 13.62 6.46
N ASN A 53 17.08 14.46 5.44
CA ASN A 53 17.89 14.31 4.23
C ASN A 53 19.30 14.87 4.42
N ASP A 54 20.16 14.67 3.41
CA ASP A 54 21.58 15.03 3.46
C ASP A 54 21.82 16.54 3.65
N ASN A 55 20.80 17.36 3.40
CA ASN A 55 20.82 18.81 3.63
C ASN A 55 20.31 19.22 5.03
N GLY A 56 20.05 18.27 5.93
CA GLY A 56 19.53 18.51 7.27
C GLY A 56 18.05 18.91 7.32
N LYS A 57 17.32 18.80 6.20
CA LYS A 57 15.89 19.11 6.13
C LYS A 57 15.07 17.87 6.49
N ILE A 58 14.03 18.07 7.30
CA ILE A 58 13.05 17.04 7.61
C ILE A 58 12.13 16.85 6.40
N GLU A 59 12.10 15.63 5.89
CA GLU A 59 11.10 15.15 4.95
C GLU A 59 9.97 14.51 5.75
N THR A 60 8.76 15.04 5.57
CA THR A 60 7.55 14.56 6.23
C THR A 60 7.20 13.15 5.76
N ALA A 61 6.61 12.34 6.64
CA ALA A 61 6.18 11.00 6.27
C ALA A 61 5.18 11.04 5.10
N SER A 62 5.23 10.04 4.23
CA SER A 62 4.24 9.84 3.18
C SER A 62 3.37 8.64 3.54
N ILE A 63 2.06 8.81 3.53
CA ILE A 63 1.08 7.77 3.85
C ILE A 63 0.06 7.68 2.73
N PHE A 64 -0.23 6.47 2.26
CA PHE A 64 -1.13 6.24 1.13
C PHE A 64 -1.55 4.77 1.04
N GLY A 65 -2.57 4.47 0.22
CA GLY A 65 -2.98 3.11 -0.12
C GLY A 65 -2.37 2.64 -1.45
N ILE A 66 -1.81 1.43 -1.48
CA ILE A 66 -1.39 0.78 -2.73
C ILE A 66 -2.58 0.04 -3.33
N LYS A 67 -2.95 0.46 -4.54
CA LYS A 67 -3.94 -0.22 -5.37
C LYS A 67 -3.32 -1.39 -6.13
N LYS A 68 -4.14 -2.39 -6.45
CA LYS A 68 -3.74 -3.62 -7.15
C LYS A 68 -2.97 -3.35 -8.45
N GLU A 69 -3.40 -2.38 -9.25
CA GLU A 69 -2.78 -2.02 -10.53
C GLU A 69 -1.37 -1.43 -10.40
N ASN A 70 -1.02 -0.90 -9.23
CA ASN A 70 0.27 -0.26 -8.98
C ASN A 70 1.33 -1.27 -8.48
N ILE A 71 0.94 -2.53 -8.30
CA ILE A 71 1.86 -3.60 -7.92
C ILE A 71 2.37 -4.23 -9.22
N ALA A 72 3.69 -4.13 -9.47
CA ALA A 72 4.32 -4.71 -10.65
C ALA A 72 3.97 -6.21 -10.75
N SER A 73 3.65 -6.74 -11.93
CA SER A 73 3.12 -8.11 -12.09
C SER A 73 3.98 -9.21 -11.43
N THR A 74 5.30 -9.08 -11.45
CA THR A 74 6.22 -10.02 -10.78
C THR A 74 6.22 -9.92 -9.25
N GLU A 75 5.94 -8.73 -8.71
CA GLU A 75 5.72 -8.49 -7.28
C GLU A 75 4.27 -8.79 -6.91
N GLN A 76 3.33 -8.66 -7.84
CA GLN A 76 1.93 -9.06 -7.69
C GLN A 76 1.86 -10.57 -7.52
N ASP A 77 2.64 -11.37 -8.25
CA ASP A 77 2.66 -12.82 -8.07
C ASP A 77 3.25 -13.23 -6.72
N LYS A 78 4.32 -12.55 -6.26
CA LYS A 78 4.90 -12.78 -4.92
C LYS A 78 3.96 -12.33 -3.80
N LEU A 79 3.37 -11.14 -3.92
CA LEU A 79 2.41 -10.61 -2.96
C LEU A 79 1.11 -11.42 -3.01
N THR A 80 0.66 -11.87 -4.17
CA THR A 80 -0.50 -12.77 -4.31
C THR A 80 -0.18 -14.14 -3.73
N ALA A 81 1.05 -14.66 -3.86
CA ALA A 81 1.49 -15.87 -3.16
C ALA A 81 1.48 -15.67 -1.64
N MET A 82 2.04 -14.55 -1.14
CA MET A 82 2.00 -14.19 0.29
C MET A 82 0.57 -13.96 0.81
N LEU A 83 -0.30 -13.37 -0.02
CA LEU A 83 -1.71 -13.09 0.30
C LEU A 83 -2.60 -14.35 0.16
N SER A 84 -2.25 -15.29 -0.72
CA SER A 84 -2.98 -16.56 -0.90
C SER A 84 -2.58 -17.60 0.13
N GLU A 85 -1.33 -17.62 0.60
CA GLU A 85 -0.93 -18.32 1.83
C GLU A 85 -1.65 -17.74 3.07
N SER A 86 -1.95 -16.44 3.05
CA SER A 86 -2.69 -15.73 4.09
C SER A 86 -4.18 -16.07 4.18
N ASN A 87 -4.79 -16.69 3.14
CA ASN A 87 -6.14 -17.26 3.24
C ASN A 87 -6.22 -18.44 4.25
N ASN A 88 -5.08 -18.93 4.77
CA ASN A 88 -5.00 -19.89 5.87
C ASN A 88 -4.74 -19.24 7.25
N GLY A 89 -5.00 -17.94 7.41
CA GLY A 89 -5.08 -17.30 8.74
C GLY A 89 -3.78 -16.69 9.27
N HIS A 90 -2.70 -16.65 8.47
CA HIS A 90 -1.46 -15.96 8.80
C HIS A 90 -1.20 -14.84 7.78
N SER A 91 -1.90 -13.72 7.95
CA SER A 91 -1.81 -12.52 7.11
C SER A 91 -0.59 -11.66 7.45
N VAL A 92 -0.01 -10.98 6.45
CA VAL A 92 1.02 -9.94 6.68
C VAL A 92 0.35 -8.77 7.41
N VAL A 93 0.36 -8.80 8.74
CA VAL A 93 -0.25 -7.74 9.57
C VAL A 93 0.48 -6.42 9.37
N ALA A 94 1.82 -6.47 9.36
CA ALA A 94 2.68 -5.31 9.11
C ALA A 94 4.14 -5.72 8.86
N VAL A 95 4.84 -5.01 7.98
CA VAL A 95 6.28 -5.17 7.75
C VAL A 95 6.91 -3.88 7.27
N CYS A 96 8.15 -3.60 7.69
CA CYS A 96 8.98 -2.54 7.12
C CYS A 96 10.13 -3.12 6.30
N MET A 97 10.36 -2.55 5.13
CA MET A 97 11.33 -2.99 4.13
C MET A 97 12.31 -1.85 3.83
N HIS A 98 13.58 -2.21 3.63
CA HIS A 98 14.59 -1.30 3.12
C HIS A 98 14.71 -1.50 1.62
N GLU A 99 14.23 -0.52 0.86
CA GLU A 99 14.22 -0.54 -0.59
C GLU A 99 15.42 0.24 -1.12
N LYS A 100 16.18 -0.38 -2.03
CA LYS A 100 17.28 0.26 -2.74
C LYS A 100 16.79 0.71 -4.12
N TYR A 101 16.86 2.01 -4.36
CA TYR A 101 16.49 2.65 -5.60
C TYR A 101 17.75 3.04 -6.40
N ASP A 102 18.01 2.29 -7.46
CA ASP A 102 19.05 2.63 -8.44
C ASP A 102 18.46 3.64 -9.45
N MET A 103 18.54 4.92 -9.08
CA MET A 103 18.01 6.04 -9.86
C MET A 103 18.60 6.08 -11.27
N TYR A 104 19.86 5.70 -11.42
CA TYR A 104 20.52 5.61 -12.72
C TYR A 104 19.83 4.60 -13.64
N LYS A 105 19.57 3.39 -13.14
CA LYS A 105 18.82 2.37 -13.92
C LYS A 105 17.40 2.81 -14.23
N MET A 106 16.71 3.45 -13.29
CA MET A 106 15.33 3.92 -13.52
C MET A 106 15.28 4.99 -14.61
N VAL A 107 16.21 5.94 -14.61
CA VAL A 107 16.28 7.00 -15.61
C VAL A 107 16.63 6.44 -16.98
N ILE A 108 17.57 5.51 -17.08
CA ILE A 108 17.89 4.84 -18.36
C ILE A 108 16.70 4.04 -18.88
N ASN A 109 16.05 3.26 -18.01
CA ASN A 109 14.92 2.42 -18.38
C ASN A 109 13.67 3.25 -18.75
N SER A 110 13.55 4.48 -18.28
CA SER A 110 12.48 5.39 -18.70
C SER A 110 12.61 5.80 -20.18
N GLY A 111 13.81 5.70 -20.76
CA GLY A 111 14.10 6.10 -22.14
C GLY A 111 14.07 7.62 -22.39
N VAL A 112 13.79 8.42 -21.36
CA VAL A 112 13.63 9.88 -21.48
C VAL A 112 14.95 10.63 -21.49
N VAL A 113 16.00 10.06 -20.90
CA VAL A 113 17.31 10.72 -20.73
C VAL A 113 18.42 9.89 -21.35
N ASN A 114 19.33 10.55 -22.07
CA ASN A 114 20.52 9.90 -22.61
C ASN A 114 21.36 9.29 -21.46
N PRO A 115 21.75 8.01 -21.51
CA PRO A 115 22.54 7.35 -20.47
C PRO A 115 23.82 8.09 -20.08
N LYS A 116 24.48 8.76 -21.02
CA LYS A 116 25.70 9.54 -20.78
C LYS A 116 25.43 10.81 -19.96
N ILE A 117 24.28 11.44 -20.19
CA ILE A 117 23.82 12.60 -19.41
C ILE A 117 23.34 12.13 -18.03
N ALA A 118 22.55 11.05 -17.97
CA ALA A 118 22.13 10.45 -16.71
C ALA A 118 23.33 10.05 -15.84
N ALA A 119 24.39 9.50 -16.44
CA ALA A 119 25.63 9.18 -15.74
C ALA A 119 26.33 10.44 -15.19
N GLN A 120 26.46 11.50 -15.99
CA GLN A 120 27.15 12.72 -15.57
C GLN A 120 26.40 13.51 -14.49
N THR A 121 25.07 13.51 -14.53
CA THR A 121 24.25 14.29 -13.59
C THR A 121 23.89 13.51 -12.33
N LEU A 122 23.57 12.21 -12.42
CA LEU A 122 23.10 11.41 -11.29
C LEU A 122 24.23 10.72 -10.52
N LEU A 123 25.30 10.25 -11.19
CA LEU A 123 26.44 9.63 -10.49
C LEU A 123 27.28 10.65 -9.71
N ALA A 124 27.16 11.93 -10.05
CA ALA A 124 27.82 13.00 -9.31
C ALA A 124 27.07 13.40 -8.03
N GLN A 125 25.81 12.97 -7.85
CA GLN A 125 24.98 13.39 -6.71
C GLN A 125 24.51 12.24 -5.82
N GLU A 126 23.97 11.12 -6.32
CA GLU A 126 23.49 10.02 -5.45
C GLU A 126 23.22 8.76 -6.30
N GLY A 127 24.16 7.80 -6.30
CA GLY A 127 24.08 6.61 -7.17
C GLY A 127 23.05 5.55 -6.73
N ALA A 128 22.63 5.56 -5.47
CA ALA A 128 21.55 4.72 -4.98
C ALA A 128 20.88 5.40 -3.77
N SER A 129 19.56 5.57 -3.84
CA SER A 129 18.77 6.07 -2.71
C SER A 129 18.17 4.89 -1.94
N TYR A 130 18.12 5.00 -0.62
CA TYR A 130 17.47 3.99 0.22
C TYR A 130 16.22 4.59 0.84
N ILE A 131 15.11 3.88 0.72
CA ILE A 131 13.82 4.27 1.30
C ILE A 131 13.38 3.17 2.24
N VAL A 132 12.96 3.54 3.45
CA VAL A 132 12.26 2.63 4.33
C VAL A 132 10.78 2.73 4.03
N ARG A 133 10.15 1.60 3.70
CA ARG A 133 8.71 1.52 3.44
C ARG A 133 8.08 0.52 4.39
N CYS A 134 7.12 0.96 5.17
CA CYS A 134 6.30 0.12 6.02
C CYS A 134 4.94 -0.12 5.36
N VAL A 135 4.47 -1.37 5.36
CA VAL A 135 3.20 -1.80 4.75
C VAL A 135 2.39 -2.64 5.72
N CYS A 136 1.07 -2.50 5.69
CA CYS A 136 0.12 -3.24 6.52
C CYS A 136 -1.21 -3.43 5.77
N ASN A 137 -2.06 -4.35 6.21
CA ASN A 137 -3.29 -4.73 5.50
C ASN A 137 -4.56 -4.73 6.38
N THR A 138 -4.55 -3.92 7.45
CA THR A 138 -5.72 -3.69 8.32
C THR A 138 -6.18 -2.24 8.22
N ASP A 139 -7.44 -1.97 8.57
CA ASP A 139 -7.99 -0.62 8.42
C ASP A 139 -7.20 0.41 9.22
N LEU A 140 -6.83 1.50 8.55
CA LEU A 140 -6.16 2.68 9.11
C LEU A 140 -4.84 2.36 9.82
N CYS A 141 -4.18 1.26 9.42
CA CYS A 141 -2.97 0.75 10.06
C CYS A 141 -1.73 1.61 9.83
N ASN A 142 -1.76 2.55 8.88
CA ASN A 142 -0.64 3.39 8.48
C ASN A 142 -0.58 4.75 9.21
N LYS A 143 -0.91 4.77 10.52
CA LYS A 143 -1.02 6.00 11.32
C LYS A 143 0.31 6.59 11.81
N GLY A 144 1.33 5.76 12.02
CA GLY A 144 2.62 6.21 12.58
C GLY A 144 3.46 6.97 11.57
N SER A 145 4.12 8.06 11.96
CA SER A 145 5.04 8.81 11.08
C SER A 145 6.50 8.32 11.19
N SER A 146 6.79 7.47 12.19
CA SER A 146 8.06 6.76 12.35
C SER A 146 7.89 5.24 12.33
N ILE A 147 8.99 4.51 12.15
CA ILE A 147 9.00 3.03 12.20
C ILE A 147 8.49 2.51 13.55
N ASP A 148 8.93 3.12 14.64
CA ASP A 148 8.54 2.72 16.00
C ASP A 148 7.06 2.97 16.24
N GLU A 149 6.53 4.12 15.82
CA GLU A 149 5.11 4.43 15.91
C GLU A 149 4.27 3.49 15.05
N PHE A 150 4.73 3.20 13.83
CA PHE A 150 4.08 2.26 12.94
C PHE A 150 3.94 0.89 13.59
N TYR A 151 5.00 0.33 14.18
CA TYR A 151 4.88 -0.98 14.86
C TYR A 151 4.06 -0.91 16.15
N ARG A 152 4.09 0.20 16.88
CA ARG A 152 3.23 0.38 18.06
C ARG A 152 1.76 0.39 17.71
N SER A 153 1.36 1.01 16.58
CA SER A 153 -0.04 1.03 16.16
C SER A 153 -0.57 -0.36 15.83
N GLN A 154 0.28 -1.29 15.39
CA GLN A 154 -0.15 -2.66 15.05
C GLN A 154 -0.42 -3.54 16.27
N ARG A 155 0.13 -3.19 17.44
CA ARG A 155 -0.08 -3.95 18.68
C ARG A 155 -1.43 -3.68 19.34
N SER A 156 -2.16 -2.70 18.81
CA SER A 156 -3.43 -2.22 19.36
C SER A 156 -4.66 -2.75 18.62
N VAL A 157 -4.42 -3.60 17.60
CA VAL A 157 -5.42 -4.18 16.69
C VAL A 157 -5.75 -5.60 17.13
#